data_AF-A0AAW2I1L4-F1
#
_entry.id   AF-A0AAW2I1L4-F1
#
_cell.length_a   1.000
_cell.length_b   1.000
_cell.length_c   1.000
_cell.angle_alpha   90.00
_cell.angle_beta   90.00
_cell.angle_gamma   90.00
#
_symmetry.space_group_name_H-M   'P 1'
#
loop_
_entity.id
_entity.type
_entity.pdbx_description
1 polymer ?
#
loop_
_entity_poly.entity_id
_entity_poly.type
_entity_poly.pdbx_seq_one_letter_code
_entity_poly.pdbx_strand_id
1 'polypeptide(L)'
;MELGVLEVCETSRVKVNELARQLAREHDRIFETEEDDIAEQKKIVEYTEKIKALREFLQSEKLPGSVVTKIPNVNLRFTGTPKDWKFFKTMYEATVSSHNLSVVEQFLVLVNALPIQLRRILPTEPTRENLSWILKHLTDRYRDDEMRILREISDLKFIRTAFSAYVDRLTGLWIQAKESEMRLEVAGTTIQTQLWENLPRNITISLKSEEVQSVDKFLKILTKRAKVERELAWSTPHKQTQAQSGSISKFRHSLPSLQSLRTFYY
;
A
#
# COMPACT_ATOMS: atom_id res chain seq x y z
N MET A 1 7.03 -14.72 -29.13
CA MET A 1 7.02 -13.52 -28.28
C MET A 1 8.29 -12.74 -28.63
N GLU A 2 8.16 -11.51 -29.11
CA GLU A 2 9.30 -10.72 -29.62
C GLU A 2 10.00 -9.99 -28.46
N LEU A 3 11.31 -10.15 -28.34
CA LEU A 3 12.15 -9.41 -27.39
C LEU A 3 12.51 -8.06 -28.01
N GLY A 4 12.33 -6.97 -27.28
CA GLY A 4 12.81 -5.66 -27.70
C GLY A 4 14.31 -5.55 -27.51
N VAL A 5 14.99 -4.95 -28.49
CA VAL A 5 16.40 -4.56 -28.36
C VAL A 5 16.45 -3.09 -27.91
N LEU A 6 17.11 -2.83 -26.79
CA LEU A 6 17.43 -1.45 -26.41
C LEU A 6 18.67 -1.01 -27.21
N GLU A 7 18.43 -0.22 -28.25
CA GLU A 7 19.48 0.54 -28.92
C GLU A 7 19.57 1.95 -28.32
N VAL A 8 20.79 2.46 -28.16
CA VAL A 8 21.00 3.85 -27.73
C VAL A 8 20.53 4.75 -28.86
N CYS A 9 19.48 5.55 -28.62
CA CYS A 9 18.97 6.45 -29.64
C CYS A 9 19.98 7.57 -29.97
N GLU A 10 19.98 8.01 -31.23
CA GLU A 10 20.94 9.00 -31.75
C GLU A 10 20.97 10.30 -30.93
N THR A 11 19.82 10.74 -30.41
CA THR A 11 19.75 11.90 -29.52
C THR A 11 20.49 11.72 -28.20
N SER A 12 20.51 10.50 -27.65
CA SER A 12 21.28 10.19 -26.44
C SER A 12 22.78 10.14 -26.76
N ARG A 13 23.18 9.65 -27.94
CA ARG A 13 24.57 9.70 -28.41
C ARG A 13 25.10 11.12 -28.51
N VAL A 14 24.32 12.02 -29.11
CA VAL A 14 24.70 13.44 -29.21
C VAL A 14 24.90 14.05 -27.82
N LYS A 15 24.02 13.75 -26.87
CA LYS A 15 24.13 14.24 -25.48
C LYS A 15 25.35 13.68 -24.74
N VAL A 16 25.62 12.38 -24.89
CA VAL A 16 26.80 11.72 -24.29
C VAL A 16 28.09 12.29 -24.87
N ASN A 17 28.16 12.50 -26.18
CA ASN A 17 29.31 13.13 -26.83
C ASN A 17 29.51 14.58 -26.38
N GLU A 18 28.44 15.35 -26.25
CA GLU A 18 28.52 16.74 -25.79
C GLU A 18 28.98 16.81 -24.32
N LEU A 19 28.45 15.93 -23.46
CA LEU A 19 28.89 15.81 -22.06
C LEU A 19 30.37 15.45 -21.96
N ALA A 20 30.82 14.49 -22.78
CA ALA A 20 32.24 14.10 -22.82
C ALA A 20 33.15 15.25 -23.26
N ARG A 21 32.71 16.09 -24.21
CA ARG A 21 33.45 17.29 -24.62
C ARG A 21 33.50 18.36 -23.54
N GLN A 22 32.38 18.58 -22.83
CA GLN A 22 32.32 19.55 -21.74
C GLN A 22 33.23 19.13 -20.58
N LEU A 23 33.16 17.86 -20.17
CA LEU A 23 34.05 17.30 -19.15
C LEU A 23 35.53 17.38 -19.55
N ALA A 24 35.87 17.10 -20.81
CA ALA A 24 37.24 17.23 -21.29
C ALA A 24 37.73 18.70 -21.22
N ARG A 25 36.90 19.67 -21.60
CA ARG A 25 37.25 21.09 -21.48
C ARG A 25 37.42 21.54 -20.03
N GLU A 26 36.60 21.05 -19.12
CA GLU A 26 36.77 21.35 -17.68
C GLU A 26 38.02 20.69 -17.13
N HIS A 27 38.30 19.44 -17.50
CA HIS A 27 39.52 18.75 -17.15
C HIS A 27 40.76 19.52 -17.62
N ASP A 28 40.79 19.94 -18.89
CA ASP A 28 41.93 20.68 -19.46
C ASP A 28 42.10 22.06 -18.81
N ARG A 29 41.01 22.75 -18.47
CA ARG A 29 41.05 24.03 -17.72
C ARG A 29 41.65 23.89 -16.33
N ILE A 30 41.29 22.84 -15.59
CA ILE A 30 41.84 22.60 -14.24
C ILE A 30 43.34 22.24 -14.35
N PHE A 31 43.75 21.58 -15.43
CA PHE A 31 45.16 21.26 -15.69
C PHE A 31 46.00 22.49 -16.08
N GLU A 32 45.38 23.54 -16.61
CA GLU A 32 46.03 24.81 -16.97
C GLU A 32 46.19 25.78 -15.78
N THR A 33 45.45 25.57 -14.68
CA THR A 33 45.62 26.30 -13.42
C THR A 33 46.77 25.69 -12.60
N GLU A 34 47.90 26.39 -12.50
CA GLU A 34 49.10 25.99 -11.74
C GLU A 34 48.93 26.05 -10.21
N GLU A 35 47.76 25.72 -9.67
CA GLU A 35 47.53 25.65 -8.22
C GLU A 35 47.59 24.20 -7.72
N ASP A 36 48.56 23.90 -6.85
CA ASP A 36 48.72 22.61 -6.16
C ASP A 36 47.64 22.42 -5.06
N ASP A 37 46.36 22.55 -5.42
CA ASP A 37 45.25 22.24 -4.54
C ASP A 37 44.88 20.75 -4.64
N ILE A 38 45.03 20.04 -3.51
CA ILE A 38 44.65 18.63 -3.33
C ILE A 38 43.18 18.40 -3.69
N ALA A 39 42.30 19.39 -3.53
CA ALA A 39 40.90 19.31 -3.93
C ALA A 39 40.71 19.30 -5.46
N GLU A 40 41.53 20.04 -6.20
CA GLU A 40 41.51 20.07 -7.67
C GLU A 40 42.08 18.79 -8.27
N GLN A 41 43.15 18.23 -7.68
CA GLN A 41 43.68 16.93 -8.08
C GLN A 41 42.66 15.79 -7.94
N LYS A 42 41.84 15.79 -6.88
CA LYS A 42 40.75 14.81 -6.72
C LYS A 42 39.68 14.95 -7.81
N LYS A 43 39.31 16.19 -8.18
CA LYS A 43 38.38 16.44 -9.28
C LYS A 43 38.94 15.97 -10.63
N ILE A 44 40.24 16.15 -10.88
CA ILE A 44 40.91 15.66 -12.09
C ILE A 44 40.78 14.13 -12.21
N VAL A 45 41.04 13.40 -11.12
CA VAL A 45 40.90 11.93 -11.11
C VAL A 45 39.46 11.52 -11.39
N GLU A 46 38.48 12.15 -10.72
CA GLU A 46 37.06 11.88 -10.92
C GLU A 46 36.60 12.17 -12.36
N TYR A 47 37.06 13.28 -12.94
CA TYR A 47 36.77 13.65 -14.32
C TYR A 47 37.44 12.71 -15.33
N THR A 48 38.67 12.28 -15.06
CA THR A 48 39.38 11.29 -15.88
C THR A 48 38.62 9.97 -15.93
N GLU A 49 38.14 9.49 -14.79
CA GLU A 49 37.32 8.27 -14.70
C GLU A 49 35.99 8.41 -15.45
N LYS A 50 35.30 9.55 -15.29
CA LYS A 50 34.05 9.83 -16.03
C LYS A 50 34.27 9.91 -17.54
N ILE A 51 35.33 10.59 -18.00
CA ILE A 51 35.68 10.68 -19.43
C ILE A 51 36.03 9.29 -19.98
N LYS A 52 36.78 8.48 -19.22
CA LYS A 52 37.11 7.11 -19.59
C LYS A 52 35.86 6.25 -19.74
N ALA A 53 34.94 6.29 -18.79
CA ALA A 53 33.66 5.58 -18.86
C ALA A 53 32.80 6.01 -20.06
N LEU A 54 32.75 7.31 -20.36
CA LEU A 54 32.03 7.83 -21.52
C LEU A 54 32.67 7.38 -22.85
N ARG A 55 34.00 7.35 -22.93
CA ARG A 55 34.73 6.83 -24.11
C ARG A 55 34.52 5.33 -24.27
N GLU A 56 34.58 4.57 -23.19
CA GLU A 56 34.33 3.12 -23.19
C GLU A 56 32.90 2.83 -23.65
N PHE A 57 31.90 3.59 -23.18
CA PHE A 57 30.53 3.50 -23.67
C PHE A 57 30.45 3.73 -25.20
N LEU A 58 31.05 4.81 -25.70
CA LEU A 58 31.08 5.14 -27.13
C LEU A 58 31.89 4.13 -27.99
N GLN A 59 32.87 3.45 -27.40
CA GLN A 59 33.70 2.44 -28.09
C GLN A 59 33.09 1.03 -28.03
N SER A 60 32.37 0.70 -26.96
CA SER A 60 31.71 -0.61 -26.77
C SER A 60 30.63 -0.90 -27.83
N GLU A 61 30.07 0.14 -28.46
CA GLU A 61 29.16 0.03 -29.61
C GLU A 61 29.87 -0.20 -30.96
N LYS A 62 31.18 0.03 -31.05
CA LYS A 62 31.95 -0.23 -32.30
C LYS A 62 32.40 -1.68 -32.42
N LEU A 63 32.24 -2.48 -31.36
CA LEU A 63 32.51 -3.92 -31.41
C LEU A 63 31.26 -4.65 -31.93
N PRO A 64 31.36 -5.47 -32.99
CA PRO A 64 30.27 -6.35 -33.40
C PRO A 64 30.01 -7.31 -32.24
N GLY A 65 28.87 -7.13 -31.55
CA GLY A 65 28.54 -7.87 -30.32
C GLY A 65 28.32 -7.02 -29.07
N SER A 66 28.20 -5.69 -29.18
CA SER A 66 27.78 -4.82 -28.07
C SER A 66 26.58 -5.44 -27.35
N VAL A 67 26.70 -5.65 -26.03
CA VAL A 67 25.78 -6.43 -25.20
C VAL A 67 24.33 -6.06 -25.48
N VAL A 68 23.66 -6.86 -26.32
CA VAL A 68 22.27 -6.68 -26.69
C VAL A 68 21.44 -7.00 -25.45
N THR A 69 21.07 -5.97 -24.71
CA THR A 69 20.18 -6.08 -23.56
C THR A 69 18.78 -6.34 -24.09
N LYS A 70 18.28 -7.56 -23.91
CA LYS A 70 16.97 -7.97 -24.42
C LYS A 70 15.94 -7.72 -23.34
N ILE A 71 15.13 -6.68 -23.54
CA ILE A 71 14.03 -6.40 -22.61
C ILE A 71 12.75 -7.00 -23.19
N PRO A 72 12.06 -7.89 -22.46
CA PRO A 72 10.78 -8.41 -22.92
C PRO A 72 9.77 -7.27 -22.99
N ASN A 73 9.00 -7.22 -24.08
CA ASN A 73 7.99 -6.19 -24.31
C ASN A 73 6.78 -6.44 -23.40
N VAL A 74 6.94 -6.13 -22.10
CA VAL A 74 5.92 -6.29 -21.08
C VAL A 74 5.49 -4.90 -20.63
N ASN A 75 4.19 -4.65 -20.65
CA ASN A 75 3.59 -3.39 -20.21
C ASN A 75 3.53 -3.34 -18.67
N LEU A 76 4.69 -3.52 -18.02
CA LEU A 76 4.84 -3.50 -16.58
C LEU A 76 5.00 -2.05 -16.12
N ARG A 77 4.04 -1.54 -15.34
CA ARG A 77 4.10 -0.20 -14.76
C ARG A 77 3.60 -0.22 -13.32
N PHE A 78 4.37 0.39 -12.43
CA PHE A 78 3.95 0.67 -11.07
C PHE A 78 3.38 2.09 -10.98
N THR A 79 2.23 2.24 -10.34
CA THR A 79 1.56 3.54 -10.18
C THR A 79 2.19 4.40 -9.08
N GLY A 80 3.01 3.81 -8.20
CA GLY A 80 3.55 4.49 -7.03
C GLY A 80 2.65 4.43 -5.80
N THR A 81 1.52 3.72 -5.86
CA THR A 81 0.58 3.58 -4.73
C THR A 81 0.80 2.26 -3.97
N PRO A 82 0.56 2.21 -2.64
CA PRO A 82 0.71 0.98 -1.86
C PRO A 82 -0.16 -0.18 -2.35
N LYS A 83 -1.42 0.12 -2.75
CA LYS A 83 -2.41 -0.88 -3.16
C LYS A 83 -1.96 -1.72 -4.36
N ASP A 84 -1.18 -1.11 -5.25
CA ASP A 84 -0.75 -1.74 -6.50
C ASP A 84 0.60 -2.46 -6.34
N TRP A 85 1.28 -2.31 -5.19
CA TRP A 85 2.64 -2.82 -4.99
C TRP A 85 2.69 -4.35 -5.04
N LYS A 86 1.79 -5.03 -4.33
CA LYS A 86 1.74 -6.50 -4.30
C LYS A 86 1.56 -7.08 -5.70
N PHE A 87 0.59 -6.57 -6.45
CA PHE A 87 0.31 -7.00 -7.82
C PHE A 87 1.50 -6.72 -8.75
N PHE A 88 2.07 -5.52 -8.67
CA PHE A 88 3.26 -5.15 -9.44
C PHE A 88 4.44 -6.10 -9.18
N LYS A 89 4.75 -6.38 -7.91
CA LYS A 89 5.88 -7.25 -7.52
C LYS A 89 5.69 -8.66 -8.06
N THR A 90 4.49 -9.23 -7.96
CA THR A 90 4.18 -10.55 -8.52
C THR A 90 4.33 -10.58 -10.04
N MET A 91 3.84 -9.57 -10.75
CA MET A 91 3.98 -9.47 -12.21
C MET A 91 5.44 -9.32 -12.64
N TYR A 92 6.23 -8.55 -11.88
CA TYR A 92 7.66 -8.41 -12.09
C TYR A 92 8.39 -9.76 -11.93
N GLU A 93 8.18 -10.45 -10.81
CA GLU A 93 8.80 -11.76 -10.53
C GLU A 93 8.44 -12.79 -11.60
N ALA A 94 7.17 -12.84 -12.01
CA ALA A 94 6.72 -13.72 -13.09
C ALA A 94 7.39 -13.38 -14.44
N THR A 95 7.59 -12.10 -14.73
CA THR A 95 8.28 -11.64 -15.95
C THR A 95 9.74 -12.07 -15.94
N VAL A 96 10.43 -11.87 -14.82
CA VAL A 96 11.84 -12.24 -14.65
C VAL A 96 12.02 -13.76 -14.78
N SER A 97 11.18 -14.55 -14.10
CA SER A 97 11.25 -16.01 -14.14
C SER A 97 10.93 -16.60 -15.52
N SER A 98 10.02 -15.99 -16.28
CA SER A 98 9.63 -16.49 -17.60
C SER A 98 10.64 -16.21 -18.71
N HIS A 99 11.50 -15.20 -18.54
CA HIS A 99 12.41 -14.74 -19.59
C HIS A 99 13.90 -15.00 -19.32
N ASN A 100 14.26 -15.63 -18.18
CA ASN A 100 15.65 -15.91 -17.80
C ASN A 100 16.57 -14.68 -17.91
N LEU A 101 16.08 -13.53 -17.45
CA LEU A 101 16.78 -12.25 -17.60
C LEU A 101 18.07 -12.20 -16.77
N SER A 102 19.12 -11.59 -17.32
CA SER A 102 20.33 -11.24 -16.57
C SER A 102 20.04 -10.21 -15.48
N VAL A 103 20.93 -10.07 -14.49
CA VAL A 103 20.77 -9.09 -13.40
C VAL A 103 20.60 -7.67 -13.94
N VAL A 104 21.32 -7.32 -15.00
CA VAL A 104 21.24 -6.00 -15.65
C VAL A 104 19.88 -5.79 -16.30
N GLU A 105 19.38 -6.79 -17.03
CA GLU A 105 18.05 -6.73 -17.66
C GLU A 105 16.93 -6.64 -16.62
N GLN A 106 17.02 -7.42 -15.53
CA GLN A 106 16.10 -7.36 -14.41
C GLN A 106 16.05 -5.96 -13.78
N PHE A 107 17.23 -5.39 -13.52
CA PHE A 107 17.36 -4.04 -12.98
C PHE A 107 16.71 -2.99 -13.88
N LEU A 108 16.97 -3.06 -15.20
CA LEU A 108 16.39 -2.12 -16.16
C LEU A 108 14.87 -2.27 -16.28
N VAL A 109 14.35 -3.51 -16.29
CA VAL A 109 12.89 -3.76 -16.26
C VAL A 109 12.28 -3.12 -15.03
N LEU A 110 12.87 -3.34 -13.85
CA LEU A 110 12.37 -2.78 -12.60
C LEU A 110 12.38 -1.25 -12.65
N VAL A 111 13.53 -0.63 -12.93
CA VAL A 111 13.68 0.83 -12.91
C VAL A 111 12.77 1.51 -13.92
N ASN A 112 12.64 0.97 -15.14
CA ASN A 112 11.75 1.53 -16.17
C ASN A 112 10.28 1.43 -15.81
N ALA A 113 9.89 0.41 -15.05
CA ALA A 113 8.52 0.25 -14.62
C ALA A 113 8.13 1.19 -13.47
N LEU A 114 9.11 1.86 -12.83
CA LEU A 114 8.87 2.78 -11.71
C LEU A 114 8.60 4.23 -12.15
N PRO A 115 7.73 4.96 -11.43
CA PRO A 115 7.51 6.38 -11.65
C PRO A 115 8.78 7.18 -11.37
N ILE A 116 8.93 8.32 -12.07
CA ILE A 116 10.16 9.15 -12.04
C ILE A 116 10.53 9.56 -10.61
N GLN A 117 9.53 9.87 -9.79
CA GLN A 117 9.72 10.30 -8.40
C GLN A 117 10.43 9.25 -7.56
N LEU A 118 10.19 7.95 -7.83
CA LEU A 118 10.85 6.86 -7.13
C LEU A 118 12.23 6.59 -7.70
N ARG A 119 12.42 6.67 -9.02
CA ARG A 119 13.73 6.42 -9.66
C ARG A 119 14.84 7.32 -9.13
N ARG A 120 14.52 8.58 -8.78
CA ARG A 120 15.51 9.58 -8.33
C ARG A 120 16.24 9.22 -7.03
N ILE A 121 15.68 8.33 -6.22
CA ILE A 121 16.22 7.96 -4.91
C ILE A 121 16.82 6.55 -4.90
N LEU A 122 16.87 5.87 -6.05
CA LEU A 122 17.37 4.50 -6.15
C LEU A 122 18.84 4.49 -6.55
N PRO A 123 19.59 3.44 -6.16
CA PRO A 123 20.91 3.18 -6.73
C PRO A 123 20.84 3.14 -8.26
N THR A 124 21.89 3.63 -8.93
CA THR A 124 21.98 3.68 -10.39
C THR A 124 22.71 2.48 -10.99
N GLU A 125 23.49 1.75 -10.19
CA GLU A 125 24.29 0.62 -10.65
C GLU A 125 23.50 -0.69 -10.68
N PRO A 126 23.52 -1.44 -11.79
CA PRO A 126 22.74 -2.66 -11.97
C PRO A 126 23.40 -3.89 -11.34
N THR A 127 23.63 -3.86 -10.03
CA THR A 127 24.18 -4.99 -9.26
C THR A 127 23.09 -5.84 -8.63
N ARG A 128 23.43 -7.09 -8.23
CA ARG A 128 22.48 -7.99 -7.56
C ARG A 128 22.08 -7.45 -6.19
N GLU A 129 23.03 -6.85 -5.48
CA GLU A 129 22.84 -6.22 -4.19
C GLU A 129 21.85 -5.05 -4.32
N ASN A 130 22.05 -4.17 -5.30
CA ASN A 130 21.18 -3.02 -5.53
C ASN A 130 19.77 -3.45 -5.95
N LEU A 131 19.65 -4.43 -6.85
CA LEU A 131 18.36 -4.97 -7.24
C LEU A 131 17.57 -5.51 -6.03
N SER A 132 18.24 -6.31 -5.20
CA SER A 132 17.66 -6.89 -3.98
C SER A 132 17.27 -5.81 -2.98
N TRP A 133 18.12 -4.79 -2.83
CA TRP A 133 17.87 -3.64 -1.97
C TRP A 133 16.66 -2.84 -2.43
N ILE A 134 16.52 -2.54 -3.74
CA ILE A 134 15.39 -1.78 -4.28
C ILE A 134 14.08 -2.52 -3.99
N LEU A 135 14.03 -3.81 -4.30
CA LEU A 135 12.83 -4.64 -4.06
C LEU A 135 12.45 -4.66 -2.57
N LYS A 136 13.44 -4.82 -1.68
CA LYS A 136 13.21 -4.78 -0.24
C LYS A 136 12.74 -3.40 0.23
N HIS A 137 13.44 -2.34 -0.16
CA HIS A 137 13.14 -0.96 0.23
C HIS A 137 11.74 -0.55 -0.19
N LEU A 138 11.34 -0.86 -1.43
CA LEU A 138 9.99 -0.58 -1.91
C LEU A 138 8.96 -1.48 -1.22
N THR A 139 9.28 -2.74 -0.94
CA THR A 139 8.40 -3.61 -0.16
C THR A 139 8.15 -3.07 1.23
N ASP A 140 9.18 -2.63 1.94
CA ASP A 140 9.06 -2.06 3.27
C ASP A 140 8.32 -0.71 3.24
N ARG A 141 8.61 0.14 2.25
CA ARG A 141 7.96 1.46 2.07
C ARG A 141 6.48 1.35 1.76
N TYR A 142 6.09 0.37 0.95
CA TYR A 142 4.71 0.15 0.53
C TYR A 142 4.01 -0.94 1.34
N ARG A 143 4.62 -1.36 2.47
CA ARG A 143 4.02 -2.22 3.51
C ARG A 143 2.99 -1.44 4.33
N ASP A 144 2.05 -0.79 3.65
CA ASP A 144 1.06 0.08 4.29
C ASP A 144 -0.14 -0.73 4.80
N ASP A 145 -0.31 -1.97 4.34
CA ASP A 145 -1.44 -2.81 4.73
C ASP A 145 -1.35 -3.28 6.18
N GLU A 146 -0.17 -3.63 6.71
CA GLU A 146 -0.04 -4.15 8.07
C GLU A 146 -0.38 -3.08 9.14
N MET A 147 0.21 -1.89 9.03
CA MET A 147 -0.05 -0.79 9.96
C MET A 147 -1.43 -0.17 9.78
N ARG A 148 -2.01 -0.25 8.58
CA ARG A 148 -3.40 0.17 8.33
C ARG A 148 -4.37 -0.83 8.95
N ILE A 149 -4.20 -2.14 8.69
CA ILE A 149 -5.06 -3.20 9.23
C ILE A 149 -5.04 -3.17 10.76
N LEU A 150 -3.86 -3.07 11.38
CA LEU A 150 -3.75 -2.99 12.84
C LEU A 150 -4.47 -1.75 13.41
N ARG A 151 -4.28 -0.57 12.80
CA ARG A 151 -5.02 0.64 13.20
C ARG A 151 -6.53 0.47 13.05
N GLU A 152 -6.99 -0.06 11.91
CA GLU A 152 -8.41 -0.30 11.67
C GLU A 152 -9.02 -1.31 12.64
N ILE A 153 -8.26 -2.33 13.08
CA ILE A 153 -8.69 -3.26 14.13
C ILE A 153 -8.81 -2.51 15.46
N SER A 154 -7.79 -1.75 15.87
CA SER A 154 -7.78 -1.03 17.14
C SER A 154 -8.86 0.06 17.23
N ASP A 155 -9.20 0.71 16.11
CA ASP A 155 -10.20 1.77 16.06
C ASP A 155 -11.63 1.23 15.94
N LEU A 156 -11.82 -0.06 15.67
CA LEU A 156 -13.14 -0.66 15.46
C LEU A 156 -13.94 -0.76 16.77
N LYS A 157 -14.93 0.11 16.95
CA LYS A 157 -15.82 0.11 18.12
C LYS A 157 -17.19 -0.47 17.77
N PHE A 158 -17.76 -1.23 18.69
CA PHE A 158 -19.15 -1.75 18.59
C PHE A 158 -20.22 -0.66 18.78
N ILE A 159 -19.81 0.57 19.10
CA ILE A 159 -20.72 1.67 19.45
C ILE A 159 -21.51 2.13 18.22
N ARG A 160 -22.85 2.04 18.30
CA ARG A 160 -23.82 2.47 17.25
C ARG A 160 -23.80 1.66 15.94
N THR A 161 -23.15 0.50 15.91
CA THR A 161 -23.16 -0.42 14.76
C THR A 161 -23.99 -1.66 15.05
N ALA A 162 -24.74 -2.16 14.07
CA ALA A 162 -25.41 -3.46 14.20
C ALA A 162 -24.36 -4.57 14.42
N PHE A 163 -24.67 -5.53 15.30
CA PHE A 163 -23.74 -6.62 15.63
C PHE A 163 -23.27 -7.40 14.42
N SER A 164 -24.16 -7.67 13.47
CA SER A 164 -23.77 -8.34 12.24
C SER A 164 -22.78 -7.53 11.38
N ALA A 165 -22.92 -6.20 11.32
CA ALA A 165 -21.99 -5.33 10.58
C ALA A 165 -20.62 -5.24 11.25
N TYR A 166 -20.59 -5.19 12.59
CA TYR A 166 -19.36 -5.21 13.37
C TYR A 166 -18.58 -6.51 13.16
N VAL A 167 -19.26 -7.65 13.24
CA VAL A 167 -18.66 -8.98 13.05
C VAL A 167 -18.16 -9.17 11.62
N ASP A 168 -18.92 -8.73 10.61
CA ASP A 168 -18.49 -8.80 9.21
C ASP A 168 -17.24 -7.95 8.97
N ARG A 169 -17.16 -6.74 9.54
CA ARG A 169 -15.99 -5.87 9.41
C ARG A 169 -14.75 -6.47 10.05
N LEU A 170 -14.88 -6.99 11.28
CA LEU A 170 -13.78 -7.62 11.99
C LEU A 170 -13.29 -8.89 11.28
N THR A 171 -14.21 -9.68 10.72
CA THR A 171 -13.87 -10.87 9.91
C THR A 171 -13.12 -10.49 8.65
N GLY A 172 -13.54 -9.42 7.96
CA GLY A 172 -12.84 -8.90 6.79
C GLY A 172 -11.41 -8.42 7.11
N LEU A 173 -11.21 -7.74 8.25
CA LEU A 173 -9.88 -7.31 8.69
C LEU A 173 -8.96 -8.49 9.04
N TRP A 174 -9.50 -9.56 9.63
CA TRP A 174 -8.75 -10.78 9.89
C TRP A 174 -8.33 -11.51 8.61
N ILE A 175 -9.20 -11.56 7.61
CA ILE A 175 -8.87 -12.13 6.29
C ILE A 175 -7.76 -11.30 5.63
N GLN A 176 -7.89 -9.96 5.64
CA GLN A 176 -6.86 -9.06 5.11
C GLN A 176 -5.51 -9.25 5.83
N ALA A 177 -5.52 -9.42 7.16
CA ALA A 177 -4.31 -9.72 7.93
C ALA A 177 -3.63 -11.02 7.49
N LYS A 178 -4.43 -12.07 7.23
CA LYS A 178 -3.92 -13.35 6.72
C LYS A 178 -3.34 -13.24 5.31
N GLU A 179 -4.02 -12.54 4.43
CA GLU A 179 -3.61 -12.35 3.04
C GLU A 179 -2.40 -11.42 2.88
N SER A 180 -2.13 -10.58 3.88
CA SER A 180 -1.00 -9.66 3.91
C SER A 180 0.27 -10.29 4.50
N GLU A 181 0.26 -11.60 4.80
CA GLU A 181 1.37 -12.32 5.46
C GLU A 181 1.83 -11.63 6.75
N MET A 182 0.89 -10.96 7.42
CA MET A 182 1.12 -10.25 8.67
C MET A 182 1.53 -11.25 9.75
N ARG A 183 2.30 -10.82 10.76
CA ARG A 183 2.58 -11.68 11.93
C ARG A 183 1.26 -12.02 12.62
N LEU A 184 0.72 -13.21 12.33
CA LEU A 184 -0.62 -13.63 12.75
C LEU A 184 -0.80 -13.61 14.27
N GLU A 185 0.29 -13.77 15.02
CA GLU A 185 0.33 -13.63 16.48
C GLU A 185 0.02 -12.19 16.94
N VAL A 186 0.60 -11.18 16.28
CA VAL A 186 0.38 -9.75 16.58
C VAL A 186 -1.02 -9.32 16.16
N ALA A 187 -1.42 -9.74 14.96
CA ALA A 187 -2.78 -9.53 14.46
C ALA A 187 -3.82 -10.18 15.37
N GLY A 188 -3.55 -11.42 15.78
CA GLY A 188 -4.46 -12.23 16.58
C GLY A 188 -4.61 -11.69 17.99
N THR A 189 -3.52 -11.29 18.64
CA THR A 189 -3.57 -10.63 19.96
C THR A 189 -4.33 -9.31 19.90
N THR A 190 -4.08 -8.47 18.89
CA THR A 190 -4.80 -7.19 18.72
C THR A 190 -6.30 -7.42 18.53
N ILE A 191 -6.70 -8.39 17.71
CA ILE A 191 -8.12 -8.76 17.51
C ILE A 191 -8.74 -9.32 18.78
N GLN A 192 -8.04 -10.19 19.51
CA GLN A 192 -8.52 -10.72 20.78
C GLN A 192 -8.76 -9.62 21.81
N THR A 193 -7.80 -8.71 21.98
CA THR A 193 -7.95 -7.54 22.85
C THR A 193 -9.17 -6.72 22.45
N GLN A 194 -9.31 -6.40 21.16
CA GLN A 194 -10.44 -5.62 20.66
C GLN A 194 -11.79 -6.30 20.92
N LEU A 195 -11.85 -7.61 20.71
CA LEU A 195 -13.03 -8.44 20.96
C LEU A 195 -13.43 -8.43 22.42
N TRP A 196 -12.48 -8.59 23.34
CA TRP A 196 -12.77 -8.62 24.78
C TRP A 196 -13.16 -7.26 25.34
N GLU A 197 -12.59 -6.17 24.80
CA GLU A 197 -12.85 -4.82 25.27
C GLU A 197 -14.14 -4.20 24.71
N ASN A 198 -14.52 -4.54 23.48
CA ASN A 198 -15.62 -3.87 22.78
C ASN A 198 -16.91 -4.70 22.66
N LEU A 199 -16.87 -6.02 22.91
CA LEU A 199 -18.09 -6.83 22.86
C LEU A 199 -18.97 -6.65 24.10
N PRO A 200 -20.31 -6.67 23.93
CA PRO A 200 -21.26 -6.73 25.03
C PRO A 200 -20.98 -7.88 26.01
N ARG A 201 -21.14 -7.62 27.33
CA ARG A 201 -20.85 -8.58 28.40
C ARG A 201 -21.59 -9.92 28.26
N ASN A 202 -22.83 -9.89 27.79
CA ASN A 202 -23.63 -11.09 27.55
C ASN A 202 -23.04 -11.99 26.45
N ILE A 203 -22.32 -11.41 25.50
CA ILE A 203 -21.64 -12.14 24.43
C ILE A 203 -20.29 -12.67 24.94
N THR A 204 -19.54 -11.86 25.69
CA THR A 204 -18.23 -12.29 26.22
C THR A 204 -18.34 -13.40 27.28
N ILE A 205 -19.38 -13.41 28.12
CA ILE A 205 -19.65 -14.49 29.09
C ILE A 205 -19.90 -15.82 28.36
N SER A 206 -20.74 -15.81 27.33
CA SER A 206 -21.06 -16.98 26.49
C SER A 206 -19.84 -17.54 25.76
N LEU A 207 -18.85 -16.70 25.44
CA LEU A 207 -17.64 -17.11 24.72
C LEU A 207 -16.56 -17.64 25.67
N LYS A 208 -16.52 -17.14 26.92
CA LYS A 208 -15.63 -17.69 27.97
C LYS A 208 -16.00 -19.12 28.36
N SER A 209 -17.28 -19.48 28.31
CA SER A 209 -17.73 -20.85 28.56
C SER A 209 -17.37 -21.85 27.46
N GLU A 210 -16.98 -21.38 26.27
CA GLU A 210 -16.67 -22.23 25.10
C GLU A 210 -15.16 -22.49 24.90
N GLU A 211 -14.29 -22.07 25.85
CA GLU A 211 -12.82 -22.25 25.80
C GLU A 211 -12.18 -21.94 24.44
N VAL A 212 -12.54 -20.80 23.86
CA VAL A 212 -12.12 -20.47 22.49
C VAL A 212 -10.65 -20.07 22.42
N GLN A 213 -9.79 -20.98 21.94
CA GLN A 213 -8.33 -20.80 21.88
C GLN A 213 -7.80 -20.12 20.60
N SER A 214 -8.64 -19.83 19.59
CA SER A 214 -8.18 -19.19 18.35
C SER A 214 -9.15 -18.15 17.80
N VAL A 215 -8.59 -17.10 17.18
CA VAL A 215 -9.36 -16.02 16.54
C VAL A 215 -10.31 -16.55 15.47
N ASP A 216 -9.89 -17.57 14.71
CA ASP A 216 -10.74 -18.22 13.71
C ASP A 216 -11.98 -18.90 14.29
N LYS A 217 -11.83 -19.61 15.42
CA LYS A 217 -12.96 -20.22 16.11
C LYS A 217 -13.89 -19.14 16.66
N PHE A 218 -13.31 -18.08 17.21
CA PHE A 218 -14.04 -16.95 17.79
C PHE A 218 -14.90 -16.23 16.76
N LEU A 219 -14.31 -15.86 15.62
CA LEU A 219 -15.03 -15.21 14.52
C LEU A 219 -16.11 -16.12 13.95
N LYS A 220 -15.87 -17.43 13.80
CA LYS A 220 -16.90 -18.38 13.35
C LYS A 220 -18.13 -18.40 14.26
N ILE A 221 -17.95 -18.36 15.58
CA ILE A 221 -19.06 -18.33 16.54
C ILE A 221 -19.83 -17.01 16.42
N LEU A 222 -19.10 -15.89 16.37
CA LEU A 222 -19.70 -14.56 16.21
C LEU A 222 -20.47 -14.43 14.91
N THR A 223 -19.95 -14.92 13.78
CA THR A 223 -20.64 -14.89 12.48
C THR A 223 -21.93 -15.69 12.50
N LYS A 224 -21.93 -16.88 13.12
CA LYS A 224 -23.16 -17.68 13.29
C LYS A 224 -24.20 -16.91 14.10
N ARG A 225 -23.80 -16.29 15.20
CA ARG A 225 -24.70 -15.52 16.07
C ARG A 225 -25.23 -14.24 15.39
N ALA A 226 -24.37 -13.54 14.66
CA ALA A 226 -24.71 -12.40 13.84
C ALA A 226 -25.74 -12.74 12.75
N LYS A 227 -25.63 -13.94 12.14
CA LYS A 227 -26.59 -14.43 11.16
C LYS A 227 -27.97 -14.65 11.78
N VAL A 228 -28.04 -15.28 12.96
CA VAL A 228 -29.29 -15.49 13.70
C VAL A 228 -29.94 -14.16 14.09
N GLU A 229 -29.17 -13.20 14.60
CA GLU A 229 -29.70 -11.86 14.94
C GLU A 229 -30.20 -11.11 13.71
N ARG A 230 -29.51 -11.23 12.57
CA ARG A 230 -29.94 -10.64 11.30
C ARG A 230 -31.26 -11.26 10.85
N GLU A 231 -31.40 -12.58 10.88
CA GLU A 231 -32.64 -13.26 10.51
C GLU A 231 -33.81 -12.89 11.45
N LEU A 232 -33.55 -12.77 12.76
CA LEU A 232 -34.55 -12.32 13.74
C LEU A 232 -34.99 -10.87 13.51
N ALA A 233 -34.06 -9.96 13.21
CA ALA A 233 -34.37 -8.55 12.94
C ALA A 233 -35.28 -8.38 11.72
N TRP A 234 -35.11 -9.21 10.69
CA TRP A 234 -35.95 -9.23 9.48
C TRP A 234 -37.31 -9.90 9.73
N SER A 235 -37.41 -10.77 10.73
CA SER A 235 -38.63 -11.52 11.09
C SER A 235 -39.58 -10.72 11.99
N THR A 236 -39.12 -9.63 12.61
CA THR A 236 -39.96 -8.69 13.36
C THR A 236 -40.67 -7.72 12.41
N PRO A 237 -42.01 -7.78 12.24
CA PRO A 237 -42.73 -6.74 11.54
C PRO A 237 -42.61 -5.45 12.33
N HIS A 238 -42.35 -4.33 11.66
CA HIS A 238 -42.56 -3.00 12.23
C HIS A 238 -43.98 -2.93 12.80
N LYS A 239 -44.11 -2.96 14.14
CA LYS A 239 -45.31 -2.41 14.79
C LYS A 239 -45.28 -0.90 14.52
N GLN A 240 -45.87 -0.53 13.40
CA GLN A 240 -46.29 0.85 13.16
C GLN A 240 -47.19 1.26 14.32
N THR A 241 -46.81 2.38 14.91
CA THR A 241 -47.61 3.19 15.80
C THR A 241 -48.94 3.53 15.12
N GLN A 242 -49.98 2.74 15.39
CA GLN A 242 -51.37 3.18 15.22
C GLN A 242 -52.07 3.05 16.58
N ALA A 243 -51.91 4.09 17.38
CA ALA A 243 -52.80 4.39 18.50
C ALA A 243 -53.44 5.77 18.26
N GLN A 244 -53.97 6.01 17.07
CA GLN A 244 -54.94 7.08 16.81
C GLN A 244 -55.85 6.67 15.64
N SER A 245 -57.00 6.08 15.96
CA SER A 245 -58.31 6.42 15.38
C SER A 245 -59.35 5.38 15.79
N GLY A 246 -60.47 5.86 16.30
CA GLY A 246 -61.72 5.09 16.34
C GLY A 246 -62.23 4.71 17.73
N SER A 247 -62.78 5.69 18.45
CA SER A 247 -64.12 5.53 19.04
C SER A 247 -64.68 6.88 19.46
N ILE A 248 -65.38 7.52 18.52
CA ILE A 248 -66.41 8.51 18.82
C ILE A 248 -67.63 7.72 19.28
N SER A 249 -68.04 7.89 20.53
CA SER A 249 -69.40 7.61 20.98
C SER A 249 -69.70 8.40 22.25
N LYS A 250 -70.33 9.56 22.04
CA LYS A 250 -71.36 10.21 22.86
C LYS A 250 -71.10 10.31 24.37
N PHE A 251 -70.92 11.53 24.87
CA PHE A 251 -71.90 12.16 25.77
C PHE A 251 -71.62 13.68 25.88
N ARG A 252 -72.66 14.47 25.63
CA ARG A 252 -72.72 15.91 25.93
C ARG A 252 -72.87 16.08 27.44
N HIS A 253 -72.19 17.05 28.05
CA HIS A 253 -72.76 18.31 28.54
C HIS A 253 -71.78 19.09 29.43
N SER A 254 -71.91 20.43 29.36
CA SER A 254 -71.46 21.49 30.29
C SER A 254 -69.96 21.82 30.45
N LEU A 255 -69.56 22.91 29.78
CA LEU A 255 -68.66 23.96 30.29
C LEU A 255 -69.39 24.80 31.38
N PRO A 256 -68.77 25.76 32.10
CA PRO A 256 -67.34 26.06 32.38
C PRO A 256 -67.09 26.38 33.87
N SER A 257 -65.98 27.09 34.18
CA SER A 257 -65.65 27.86 35.40
C SER A 257 -64.65 27.11 36.32
N LEU A 258 -63.56 27.67 36.88
CA LEU A 258 -63.09 29.04 37.12
C LEU A 258 -61.55 29.02 37.21
N GLN A 259 -60.93 30.14 36.82
CA GLN A 259 -59.84 30.88 37.50
C GLN A 259 -58.81 30.04 38.30
N SER A 260 -57.50 30.20 38.08
CA SER A 260 -56.82 31.45 38.41
C SER A 260 -55.31 31.36 38.16
N LEU A 261 -54.73 32.51 37.77
CA LEU A 261 -53.46 33.08 38.25
C LEU A 261 -52.15 32.35 37.87
N ARG A 262 -51.35 32.96 36.97
CA ARG A 262 -50.15 33.81 37.29
C ARG A 262 -48.90 32.92 37.57
N THR A 263 -47.70 33.14 37.06
CA THR A 263 -47.01 34.29 36.44
C THR A 263 -45.76 33.74 35.76
N PHE A 264 -45.27 34.44 34.72
CA PHE A 264 -43.87 34.43 34.26
C PHE A 264 -42.87 34.60 35.41
N TYR A 265 -41.62 34.12 35.27
CA TYR A 265 -40.39 34.91 35.41
C TYR A 265 -39.19 34.11 34.87
N TYR A 266 -38.56 34.68 33.82
CA TYR A 266 -37.19 34.54 33.27
C TYR A 266 -36.57 33.15 33.05
#